data_AF-A0AAN8T0U4-F1
#
_entry.id   AF-A0AAN8T0U4-F1
#
_cell.length_a   1.000
_cell.length_b   1.000
_cell.length_c   1.000
_cell.angle_alpha   90.00
_cell.angle_beta   90.00
_cell.angle_gamma   90.00
#
_symmetry.space_group_name_H-M   'P 1'
#
loop_
_entity.id
_entity.type
_entity.pdbx_description
1 polymer ?
#
loop_
_entity_poly.entity_id
_entity_poly.type
_entity_poly.pdbx_seq_one_letter_code
_entity_poly.pdbx_strand_id
1 'polypeptide(L)'
;MSFQDPGRSSGPRRGNVNGKQDPTQAMASGIFQINTAVSTFQRLVNTLGTPKDTPELRDKLHKTRLHIGQLVKDTSAKLKQASETDH
;
A
#
# COMPACT_ATOMS: atom_id res chain seq x y z
N MET A 1 41.97 33.92 -25.29
CA MET A 1 40.59 33.61 -24.86
C MET A 1 40.59 32.23 -24.20
N SER A 2 40.35 32.14 -22.89
CA SER A 2 40.03 30.87 -22.23
C SER A 2 38.64 31.01 -21.63
N PHE A 3 37.73 30.20 -22.14
CA PHE A 3 36.34 30.11 -21.70
C PHE A 3 36.31 29.35 -20.37
N GLN A 4 35.86 30.02 -19.32
CA GLN A 4 35.48 29.43 -18.05
C GLN A 4 34.09 28.81 -18.21
N ASP A 5 33.98 27.48 -18.09
CA ASP A 5 32.69 26.78 -18.13
C ASP A 5 31.99 26.87 -16.75
N PRO A 6 30.72 27.33 -16.69
CA PRO A 6 29.92 27.36 -15.47
C PRO A 6 29.22 26.01 -15.24
N GLY A 7 29.97 25.04 -14.72
CA GLY A 7 29.48 23.71 -14.42
C GLY A 7 28.81 23.57 -13.04
N ARG A 8 27.50 23.84 -13.00
CA ARG A 8 26.48 23.10 -12.23
C ARG A 8 26.46 23.24 -10.70
N SER A 9 25.56 24.13 -10.26
CA SER A 9 24.79 23.96 -9.02
C SER A 9 23.94 22.67 -9.09
N SER A 10 24.15 21.78 -8.12
CA SER A 10 23.24 20.69 -7.70
C SER A 10 23.83 20.13 -6.41
N GLY A 11 23.44 20.61 -5.24
CA GLY A 11 22.27 20.07 -4.55
C GLY A 11 22.72 18.97 -3.56
N PRO A 12 22.32 19.00 -2.27
CA PRO A 12 22.90 18.13 -1.25
C PRO A 12 22.74 16.65 -1.59
N ARG A 13 23.84 15.92 -1.36
CA ARG A 13 23.91 14.46 -1.36
C ARG A 13 22.67 13.93 -0.63
N ARG A 14 21.77 13.26 -1.37
CA ARG A 14 20.66 12.49 -0.80
C ARG A 14 21.26 11.45 0.13
N GLY A 15 21.39 11.83 1.39
CA GLY A 15 21.72 10.94 2.48
C GLY A 15 20.65 9.88 2.55
N ASN A 16 21.09 8.63 2.37
CA ASN A 16 20.52 7.43 2.98
C ASN A 16 19.06 7.58 3.44
N VAL A 17 18.12 7.25 2.55
CA VAL A 17 16.76 6.91 2.97
C VAL A 17 16.87 5.57 3.70
N ASN A 18 17.28 5.65 4.98
CA ASN A 18 17.42 4.52 5.87
C ASN A 18 16.06 3.81 5.90
N GLY A 19 16.01 2.58 5.40
CA GLY A 19 14.81 1.82 5.06
C GLY A 19 13.97 1.36 6.25
N LYS A 20 13.68 2.26 7.18
CA LYS A 20 12.66 2.07 8.21
C LYS A 20 11.49 2.97 7.80
N GLN A 21 10.51 2.37 7.11
CA GLN A 21 9.21 3.03 6.97
C GLN A 21 8.76 3.42 8.38
N ASP A 22 8.45 4.71 8.58
CA ASP A 22 7.88 5.18 9.83
C ASP A 22 6.67 4.28 10.16
N PRO A 23 6.55 3.74 11.39
CA PRO A 23 5.41 2.92 11.78
C PRO A 23 4.08 3.59 11.40
N THR A 24 3.99 4.90 11.49
CA THR A 24 2.85 5.72 11.06
C THR A 24 2.57 5.58 9.56
N GLN A 25 3.61 5.64 8.72
CA GLN A 25 3.50 5.48 7.28
C GLN A 25 3.11 4.04 6.89
N ALA A 26 3.67 3.04 7.59
CA ALA A 26 3.33 1.64 7.38
C ALA A 26 1.86 1.35 7.75
N MET A 27 1.35 1.98 8.82
CA MET A 27 -0.06 1.90 9.20
C MET A 27 -0.98 2.61 8.19
N ALA A 28 -0.65 3.84 7.80
CA ALA A 28 -1.43 4.61 6.83
C ALA A 28 -1.55 3.88 5.48
N SER A 29 -0.45 3.28 5.00
CA SER A 29 -0.47 2.49 3.76
C SER A 29 -1.30 1.21 3.90
N GLY A 30 -1.26 0.52 5.05
CA GLY A 30 -2.10 -0.64 5.32
C GLY A 30 -3.60 -0.30 5.28
N ILE A 31 -4.02 0.77 5.94
CA ILE A 31 -5.42 1.24 5.93
C ILE A 31 -5.88 1.60 4.52
N PHE A 32 -5.05 2.30 3.75
CA PHE A 32 -5.36 2.66 2.37
C PHE A 32 -5.55 1.41 1.48
N GLN A 33 -4.66 0.43 1.62
CA GLN A 33 -4.76 -0.84 0.89
C GLN A 33 -6.03 -1.60 1.25
N ILE A 34 -6.40 -1.66 2.54
CA ILE A 34 -7.65 -2.27 3.00
C ILE A 34 -8.86 -1.60 2.32
N ASN A 35 -8.95 -0.27 2.37
CA ASN A 35 -10.07 0.47 1.75
C ASN A 35 -10.17 0.23 0.25
N THR A 36 -9.02 0.19 -0.44
CA THR A 36 -8.96 -0.08 -1.89
C THR A 36 -9.41 -1.51 -2.21
N ALA A 37 -8.94 -2.49 -1.44
CA ALA A 37 -9.31 -3.89 -1.62
C ALA A 37 -10.79 -4.13 -1.31
N VAL A 38 -11.34 -3.51 -0.26
CA VAL A 38 -12.77 -3.55 0.08
C VAL A 38 -13.63 -2.92 -1.01
N SER A 39 -13.22 -1.76 -1.56
CA SER A 39 -13.93 -1.12 -2.67
C SER A 39 -13.95 -2.01 -3.92
N THR A 40 -12.84 -2.68 -4.20
CA THR A 40 -12.73 -3.66 -5.30
C THR A 40 -13.64 -4.86 -5.04
N PHE A 41 -13.63 -5.39 -3.83
CA PHE A 41 -14.48 -6.51 -3.42
C PHE A 41 -15.97 -6.16 -3.59
N GLN A 42 -16.40 -4.97 -3.16
CA GLN A 42 -17.78 -4.53 -3.32
C GLN A 42 -18.20 -4.49 -4.81
N ARG A 43 -17.33 -4.00 -5.69
CA ARG A 43 -17.59 -4.01 -7.14
C ARG A 43 -17.76 -5.43 -7.69
N LEU A 44 -16.95 -6.39 -7.22
CA LEU A 44 -17.07 -7.79 -7.62
C LEU A 44 -18.37 -8.42 -7.08
N VAL A 45 -18.72 -8.15 -5.81
CA VAL A 45 -19.98 -8.62 -5.22
C VAL A 45 -21.18 -8.10 -6.01
N ASN A 46 -21.15 -6.84 -6.44
CA ASN A 46 -22.23 -6.24 -7.24
C ASN A 46 -22.40 -6.89 -8.63
N THR A 47 -21.44 -7.69 -9.10
CA THR A 47 -21.57 -8.44 -10.37
C THR A 47 -22.21 -9.81 -10.19
N LEU A 48 -22.30 -10.33 -8.97
CA LEU A 48 -22.90 -11.63 -8.69
C LEU A 48 -24.40 -11.61 -9.02
N GLY A 49 -24.90 -12.67 -9.66
CA GLY A 49 -26.29 -12.76 -10.09
C GLY A 49 -26.68 -11.83 -11.25
N THR A 50 -25.73 -11.08 -11.81
CA THR A 50 -25.92 -10.32 -13.06
C THR A 50 -25.44 -11.16 -14.26
N PRO A 51 -25.76 -10.79 -15.52
CA PRO A 51 -25.19 -11.45 -16.70
C PRO A 51 -23.66 -11.38 -16.80
N LYS A 52 -23.02 -10.55 -15.97
CA LYS A 52 -21.57 -10.46 -15.87
C LYS A 52 -20.98 -11.46 -14.87
N ASP A 53 -21.79 -12.23 -14.16
CA ASP A 53 -21.32 -13.24 -13.22
C ASP A 53 -20.63 -14.38 -13.97
N THR A 54 -19.31 -14.50 -13.80
CA THR A 54 -18.51 -15.58 -14.39
C THR A 54 -17.68 -16.29 -13.32
N PRO A 55 -17.28 -17.56 -13.54
CA PRO A 55 -16.40 -18.29 -12.62
C PRO A 55 -15.11 -17.54 -12.29
N GLU A 56 -14.51 -16.87 -13.27
CA GLU A 56 -13.26 -16.11 -13.10
C GLU A 56 -13.45 -14.91 -12.17
N LEU A 57 -14.60 -14.23 -12.24
CA LEU A 57 -14.93 -13.13 -11.33
C LEU A 57 -15.23 -13.62 -9.92
N ARG A 58 -15.84 -14.81 -9.77
CA ARG A 58 -16.03 -15.46 -8.46
C ARG A 58 -14.69 -15.85 -7.84
N ASP A 59 -13.78 -16.42 -8.61
CA ASP A 59 -12.42 -16.72 -8.15
C ASP A 59 -11.68 -15.45 -7.73
N LYS A 60 -11.78 -14.37 -8.51
CA LYS A 60 -11.21 -13.07 -8.16
C LYS A 60 -11.82 -12.55 -6.85
N LEU A 61 -13.14 -12.65 -6.67
CA LEU A 61 -13.84 -12.27 -5.45
C LEU A 61 -13.31 -13.05 -4.24
N HIS A 62 -13.14 -14.37 -4.35
CA HIS A 62 -12.56 -15.20 -3.29
C HIS A 62 -11.13 -14.77 -2.95
N LYS A 63 -10.28 -14.56 -3.97
CA LYS A 63 -8.90 -14.09 -3.77
C LYS A 63 -8.86 -12.71 -3.11
N THR A 64 -9.71 -11.77 -3.53
CA THR A 64 -9.80 -10.43 -2.93
C THR A 64 -10.25 -10.52 -1.46
N ARG A 65 -11.21 -11.39 -1.12
CA ARG A 65 -11.60 -11.62 0.28
C ARG A 65 -10.42 -12.09 1.14
N LEU A 66 -9.65 -13.07 0.67
CA LEU A 66 -8.48 -13.58 1.38
C LEU A 66 -7.41 -12.50 1.53
N HIS A 67 -7.16 -11.71 0.49
CA HIS A 67 -6.21 -10.62 0.51
C HIS A 67 -6.56 -9.54 1.54
N ILE A 68 -7.84 -9.13 1.62
CA ILE A 68 -8.32 -8.22 2.67
C ILE A 68 -8.02 -8.79 4.06
N GLY A 69 -8.31 -10.08 4.28
CA GLY A 69 -8.01 -10.75 5.54
C GLY A 69 -6.52 -10.69 5.91
N GLN A 70 -5.63 -10.85 4.93
CA GLN A 70 -4.20 -10.73 5.15
C GLN A 70 -3.79 -9.28 5.48
N LEU A 71 -4.28 -8.30 4.72
CA LEU A 71 -3.99 -6.88 4.96
C LEU A 71 -4.41 -6.43 6.36
N VAL A 72 -5.58 -6.89 6.84
CA VAL A 72 -6.07 -6.60 8.19
C VAL A 72 -5.15 -7.19 9.25
N LYS A 73 -4.75 -8.46 9.08
CA LYS A 73 -3.78 -9.11 9.99
C LYS A 73 -2.47 -8.35 10.05
N ASP A 74 -1.87 -8.05 8.90
CA ASP A 74 -0.58 -7.37 8.81
C ASP A 74 -0.65 -5.95 9.40
N THR A 75 -1.71 -5.21 9.08
CA THR A 75 -1.91 -3.85 9.61
C THR A 75 -2.12 -3.88 11.13
N SER A 76 -2.87 -4.85 11.64
CA SER A 76 -3.08 -5.01 13.09
C SER A 76 -1.80 -5.40 13.83
N ALA A 77 -0.95 -6.24 13.25
CA ALA A 77 0.35 -6.60 13.82
C ALA A 77 1.29 -5.39 13.89
N LYS A 78 1.33 -4.59 12.83
CA LYS A 78 2.09 -3.33 12.78
C LYS A 78 1.58 -2.32 13.80
N LEU A 79 0.26 -2.21 13.97
CA LEU A 79 -0.34 -1.33 14.99
C LEU A 79 0.09 -1.72 16.41
N LYS A 80 0.09 -3.02 16.72
CA LYS A 80 0.57 -3.51 18.03
C LYS A 80 2.05 -3.19 18.27
N GLN A 81 2.90 -3.46 17.28
CA GLN A 81 4.33 -3.14 17.36
C GLN A 81 4.57 -1.64 17.57
N ALA A 82 3.82 -0.80 16.84
CA ALA A 82 3.90 0.66 17.00
C ALA A 82 3.50 1.09 18.42
N SER A 83 2.44 0.50 18.99
CA SER A 83 2.03 0.81 20.37
C SER A 83 3.00 0.34 21.45
N GLU A 84 3.74 -0.75 21.22
CA GLU A 84 4.73 -1.26 22.16
C GLU A 84 6.05 -0.46 22.15
N THR A 85 6.33 0.25 21.06
CA THR A 85 7.57 1.02 20.90
C THR A 85 7.46 2.45 21.46
N ASP A 86 6.26 2.90 21.81
CA ASP A 86 5.96 4.26 22.30
C ASP A 86 6.10 4.40 23.84
N HIS A 87 6.83 3.47 24.48
CA HIS A 87 6.96 3.34 25.94
C HIS A 87 8.40 3.47 26.46
#